data_AF-A0A497SKF3-F1
#
_entry.id   AF-A0A497SKF3-F1
#
_cell.length_a   1.000
_cell.length_b   1.000
_cell.length_c   1.000
_cell.angle_alpha   90.00
_cell.angle_beta   90.00
_cell.angle_gamma   90.00
#
_symmetry.space_group_name_H-M   'P 1'
#
loop_
_entity.id
_entity.type
_entity.pdbx_description
1 polymer ?
#
loop_
_entity_poly.entity_id
_entity_poly.type
_entity_poly.pdbx_seq_one_letter_code
_entity_poly.pdbx_strand_id
1 'polypeptide(L)'
;MKQPILPGKFKARYASLLGEENKIFLKYCKMPLRKSIRINTIKANAKEVVSALKDKGWELERVPWFKYGYWVKNADKVAIGNSLEYFLGYIYPQEAASMLPPIILNPKQEDFVLDMAAAPGSKTTQLAQMMDNKGCIVANDKDTSRIKALRFNLDVCGVVNTIVSRMDGIWFKELKERFDLVLLDAPCSGEGVIRKSWNVLSRWSVNMINNLAGLQKGLIGAAIETLKPGGVLVYSTCTLAPEENEGVIDFALKKFDNIKVEKVSVEGLKWRNGIEEWEGKSFNSEVKKTMRIWPQDNDTQAFFIAKVRKL
;
A
#
# COMPACT_ATOMS: atom_id res chain seq x y z
N MET A 1 -1.49 22.06 -16.87
CA MET A 1 -2.72 21.21 -16.82
C MET A 1 -3.80 21.97 -16.08
N LYS A 2 -5.05 21.99 -16.58
CA LYS A 2 -6.17 22.58 -15.84
C LYS A 2 -6.32 21.84 -14.50
N GLN A 3 -6.45 22.57 -13.39
CA GLN A 3 -6.78 21.94 -12.11
C GLN A 3 -8.12 21.22 -12.26
N PRO A 4 -8.21 19.94 -11.92
CA PRO A 4 -9.44 19.19 -12.09
C PRO A 4 -10.45 19.55 -11.02
N ILE A 5 -11.71 19.43 -11.42
CA ILE A 5 -12.85 19.71 -10.58
C ILE A 5 -13.15 18.44 -9.78
N LEU A 6 -12.94 18.51 -8.46
CA LEU A 6 -13.36 17.45 -7.56
C LEU A 6 -14.90 17.32 -7.62
N PRO A 7 -15.48 16.12 -7.76
CA PRO A 7 -16.93 15.95 -7.79
C PRO A 7 -17.62 16.51 -6.55
N GLY A 8 -18.81 17.10 -6.69
CA GLY A 8 -19.57 17.64 -5.55
C GLY A 8 -19.87 16.58 -4.48
N LYS A 9 -20.29 15.38 -4.93
CA LYS A 9 -20.51 14.21 -4.05
C LYS A 9 -19.25 13.78 -3.30
N PHE A 10 -18.07 13.81 -3.95
CA PHE A 10 -16.79 13.53 -3.30
C PHE A 10 -16.51 14.53 -2.18
N LYS A 11 -16.65 15.85 -2.44
CA LYS A 11 -16.40 16.88 -1.43
C LYS A 11 -17.35 16.76 -0.24
N ALA A 12 -18.64 16.53 -0.48
CA ALA A 12 -19.64 16.38 0.57
C ALA A 12 -19.34 15.16 1.46
N ARG A 13 -18.91 14.05 0.85
CA ARG A 13 -18.56 12.82 1.54
C ARG A 13 -17.39 12.98 2.52
N TYR A 14 -16.32 13.70 2.17
CA TYR A 14 -15.22 13.91 3.12
C TYR A 14 -15.43 15.09 4.04
N ALA A 15 -16.36 15.99 3.72
CA ALA A 15 -16.79 17.03 4.66
C ALA A 15 -17.37 16.41 5.93
N SER A 16 -18.15 15.34 5.82
CA SER A 16 -18.70 14.65 7.00
C SER A 16 -17.64 13.92 7.83
N LEU A 17 -16.55 13.46 7.22
CA LEU A 17 -15.44 12.79 7.93
C LEU A 17 -14.47 13.76 8.61
N LEU A 18 -14.17 14.89 7.95
CA LEU A 18 -13.09 15.78 8.35
C LEU A 18 -13.57 17.08 9.01
N GLY A 19 -14.87 17.40 8.92
CA GLY A 19 -15.40 18.67 9.42
C GLY A 19 -14.63 19.87 8.86
N GLU A 20 -14.11 20.72 9.75
CA GLU A 20 -13.33 21.91 9.37
C GLU A 20 -12.02 21.59 8.63
N GLU A 21 -11.39 20.45 8.90
CA GLU A 21 -10.15 20.04 8.24
C GLU A 21 -10.34 19.70 6.75
N ASN A 22 -11.59 19.54 6.30
CA ASN A 22 -11.90 19.25 4.90
C ASN A 22 -11.33 20.31 3.95
N LYS A 23 -11.28 21.59 4.36
CA LYS A 23 -10.68 22.67 3.56
C LYS A 23 -9.19 22.40 3.26
N ILE A 24 -8.46 21.93 4.27
CA ILE A 24 -7.03 21.60 4.16
C ILE A 24 -6.86 20.34 3.31
N PHE A 25 -7.66 19.30 3.55
CA PHE A 25 -7.65 18.07 2.76
C PHE A 25 -7.85 18.35 1.26
N LEU A 26 -8.89 19.12 0.90
CA LEU A 26 -9.17 19.47 -0.50
C LEU A 26 -8.04 20.30 -1.14
N LYS A 27 -7.30 21.10 -0.36
CA LYS A 27 -6.09 21.80 -0.83
C LYS A 27 -4.99 20.79 -1.18
N TYR A 28 -4.71 19.84 -0.29
CA TYR A 28 -3.70 18.80 -0.54
C TYR A 28 -4.07 17.87 -1.71
N CYS A 29 -5.36 17.55 -1.90
CA CYS A 29 -5.81 16.80 -3.08
C CYS A 29 -5.41 17.47 -4.39
N LYS A 30 -5.33 18.82 -4.42
CA LYS A 30 -4.94 19.64 -5.59
C LYS A 30 -3.44 19.88 -5.72
N MET A 31 -2.66 19.53 -4.71
CA MET A 31 -1.21 19.70 -4.76
C MET A 31 -0.54 18.48 -5.40
N PRO A 32 0.49 18.69 -6.25
CA PRO A 32 1.26 17.60 -6.80
C PRO A 32 1.90 16.78 -5.67
N LEU A 33 1.99 15.47 -5.89
CA LEU A 33 2.60 14.57 -4.92
C LEU A 33 4.12 14.66 -4.95
N ARG A 34 4.75 14.62 -3.77
CA ARG A 34 6.21 14.51 -3.66
C ARG A 34 6.70 13.20 -4.28
N LYS A 35 7.60 13.27 -5.25
CA LYS A 35 8.20 12.08 -5.85
C LYS A 35 9.16 11.43 -4.83
N SER A 36 9.10 10.11 -4.72
CA SER A 36 9.91 9.32 -3.79
C SER A 36 10.47 8.08 -4.48
N ILE A 37 11.60 7.62 -3.96
CA ILE A 37 12.32 6.43 -4.40
C ILE A 37 12.65 5.56 -3.18
N ARG A 38 12.78 4.26 -3.42
CA ARG A 38 13.38 3.30 -2.49
C ARG A 38 14.74 2.88 -3.04
N ILE A 39 15.76 2.87 -2.19
CA ILE A 39 17.06 2.28 -2.52
C ILE A 39 16.99 0.77 -2.37
N ASN A 40 17.40 0.03 -3.40
CA ASN A 40 17.36 -1.42 -3.43
C ASN A 40 18.64 -2.03 -2.87
N THR A 41 18.55 -2.57 -1.64
CA THR A 41 19.71 -3.18 -0.97
C THR A 41 20.05 -4.58 -1.45
N ILE A 42 19.24 -5.19 -2.32
CA ILE A 42 19.61 -6.45 -3.00
C ILE A 42 20.77 -6.23 -3.97
N LYS A 43 20.76 -5.09 -4.69
CA LYS A 43 21.69 -4.82 -5.78
C LYS A 43 22.91 -3.99 -5.39
N ALA A 44 22.77 -3.13 -4.38
CA ALA A 44 23.82 -2.18 -4.04
C ALA A 44 23.76 -1.72 -2.58
N ASN A 45 24.88 -1.25 -2.05
CA ASN A 45 24.93 -0.63 -0.73
C ASN A 45 24.17 0.70 -0.74
N ALA A 46 23.25 0.89 0.21
CA ALA A 46 22.42 2.08 0.24
C ALA A 46 23.20 3.39 0.41
N LYS A 47 24.32 3.39 1.15
CA LYS A 47 25.14 4.60 1.36
C LYS A 47 25.83 5.01 0.07
N GLU A 48 26.38 4.04 -0.67
CA GLU A 48 27.07 4.27 -1.95
C GLU A 48 26.10 4.81 -3.00
N VAL A 49 24.92 4.21 -3.13
CA VAL A 49 23.88 4.70 -4.07
C VAL A 49 23.48 6.13 -3.73
N VAL A 50 23.23 6.44 -2.45
CA VAL A 50 22.84 7.79 -2.03
C VAL A 50 23.96 8.80 -2.30
N SER A 51 25.23 8.44 -2.09
CA SER A 51 26.37 9.30 -2.44
C SER A 51 26.42 9.56 -3.94
N ALA A 52 26.38 8.50 -4.76
CA ALA A 52 26.45 8.62 -6.21
C ALA A 52 25.30 9.46 -6.80
N LEU A 53 24.09 9.34 -6.24
CA LEU A 53 22.96 10.18 -6.65
C LEU A 53 23.19 11.65 -6.30
N LYS A 54 23.73 11.95 -5.10
CA LYS A 54 24.07 13.33 -4.70
C LYS A 54 25.17 13.93 -5.57
N ASP A 55 26.19 13.15 -5.92
CA ASP A 55 27.26 13.58 -6.82
C ASP A 55 26.73 13.91 -8.22
N LYS A 56 25.64 13.24 -8.64
CA LYS A 56 24.87 13.54 -9.86
C LYS A 56 23.86 14.69 -9.69
N GLY A 57 23.88 15.40 -8.56
CA GLY A 57 23.01 16.55 -8.29
C GLY A 57 21.61 16.23 -7.80
N TRP A 58 21.34 15.00 -7.32
CA TRP A 58 20.03 14.68 -6.73
C TRP A 58 19.92 15.24 -5.31
N GLU A 59 18.83 15.95 -5.03
CA GLU A 59 18.52 16.44 -3.69
C GLU A 59 17.61 15.44 -2.97
N LEU A 60 18.20 14.65 -2.07
CA LEU A 60 17.50 13.57 -1.36
C LEU A 60 17.20 13.94 0.09
N GLU A 61 15.94 13.80 0.49
CA GLU A 61 15.50 13.85 1.90
C GLU A 61 14.99 12.48 2.32
N ARG A 62 15.46 11.96 3.44
CA ARG A 62 15.04 10.64 3.94
C ARG A 62 13.58 10.64 4.37
N VAL A 63 12.86 9.58 4.03
CA VAL A 63 11.52 9.29 4.54
C VAL A 63 11.65 8.80 6.00
N PRO A 64 11.00 9.43 7.00
CA PRO A 64 11.24 9.15 8.42
C PRO A 64 11.00 7.70 8.81
N TRP A 65 9.96 7.08 8.26
CA TRP A 65 9.55 5.71 8.60
C TRP A 65 10.31 4.61 7.85
N PHE A 66 11.18 4.96 6.90
CA PHE A 66 11.92 3.94 6.17
C PHE A 66 13.32 4.40 5.77
N LYS A 67 14.33 3.75 6.37
CA LYS A 67 15.75 4.11 6.18
C LYS A 67 16.25 4.04 4.73
N TYR A 68 15.57 3.30 3.86
CA TYR A 68 15.91 3.18 2.44
C TYR A 68 14.97 3.99 1.53
N GLY A 69 13.97 4.69 2.09
CA GLY A 69 13.07 5.57 1.36
C GLY A 69 13.58 7.00 1.35
N TYR A 70 13.52 7.66 0.19
CA TYR A 70 13.92 9.06 0.02
C TYR A 70 12.90 9.80 -0.83
N TRP A 71 12.52 11.01 -0.42
CA TRP A 71 11.94 11.99 -1.31
C TRP A 71 13.02 12.65 -2.15
N VAL A 72 12.69 12.91 -3.41
CA VAL A 72 13.53 13.66 -4.34
C VAL A 72 13.01 15.10 -4.38
N LYS A 73 13.76 16.06 -3.83
CA LYS A 73 13.31 17.46 -3.71
C LYS A 73 13.30 18.17 -5.05
N ASN A 74 14.30 17.91 -5.88
CA ASN A 74 14.45 18.47 -7.22
C ASN A 74 13.95 17.51 -8.31
N ALA A 75 12.86 16.78 -8.06
CA ALA A 75 12.37 15.71 -8.92
C ALA A 75 11.88 16.12 -10.31
N ASP A 76 11.76 17.43 -10.57
CA ASP A 76 11.45 17.97 -11.89
C ASP A 76 12.72 18.28 -12.71
N LYS A 77 13.90 18.24 -12.07
CA LYS A 77 15.22 18.39 -12.70
C LYS A 77 15.91 17.05 -12.95
N VAL A 78 15.40 15.94 -12.39
CA VAL A 78 15.97 14.61 -12.55
C VAL A 78 14.99 13.64 -13.21
N ALA A 79 15.50 12.81 -14.12
CA ALA A 79 14.71 11.83 -14.85
C ALA A 79 14.69 10.48 -14.13
N ILE A 80 13.95 10.38 -13.01
CA ILE A 80 13.96 9.18 -12.14
C ILE A 80 13.76 7.88 -12.95
N GLY A 81 12.68 7.81 -13.74
CA GLY A 81 12.33 6.62 -14.53
C GLY A 81 13.17 6.38 -15.79
N ASN A 82 14.13 7.26 -16.08
CA ASN A 82 15.06 7.14 -17.20
C ASN A 82 16.52 7.28 -16.74
N SER A 83 16.77 7.05 -15.45
CA SER A 83 18.10 7.12 -14.85
C SER A 83 18.80 5.77 -14.97
N LEU A 84 20.14 5.80 -15.02
CA LEU A 84 20.94 4.58 -15.02
C LEU A 84 20.65 3.73 -13.77
N GLU A 85 20.50 4.37 -12.62
CA GLU A 85 20.20 3.72 -11.34
C GLU A 85 18.86 2.98 -11.35
N TYR A 86 17.87 3.50 -12.08
CA TYR A 86 16.60 2.80 -12.27
C TYR A 86 16.78 1.55 -13.13
N PHE A 87 17.49 1.66 -14.27
CA PHE A 87 17.70 0.52 -15.17
C PHE A 87 18.62 -0.57 -14.56
N LEU A 88 19.57 -0.18 -13.71
CA LEU A 88 20.40 -1.11 -12.93
C LEU A 88 19.65 -1.71 -11.71
N GLY A 89 18.45 -1.22 -11.42
CA GLY A 89 17.65 -1.67 -10.28
C GLY A 89 18.21 -1.24 -8.93
N TYR A 90 19.05 -0.20 -8.87
CA TYR A 90 19.57 0.38 -7.62
C TYR A 90 18.51 1.21 -6.89
N ILE A 91 17.56 1.76 -7.65
CA ILE A 91 16.43 2.51 -7.10
C ILE A 91 15.11 2.01 -7.67
N TYR A 92 14.05 2.11 -6.87
CA TYR A 92 12.68 1.84 -7.29
C TYR A 92 11.80 3.07 -7.02
N PRO A 93 11.11 3.65 -8.01
CA PRO A 93 10.14 4.72 -7.79
C PRO A 93 8.92 4.19 -7.02
N GLN A 94 8.85 4.51 -5.73
CA GLN A 94 7.78 4.04 -4.84
C GLN A 94 7.29 5.22 -4.01
N GLU A 95 5.97 5.36 -3.92
CA GLU A 95 5.36 6.38 -3.09
C GLU A 95 5.59 6.08 -1.60
N ALA A 96 5.85 7.12 -0.80
CA ALA A 96 6.30 6.97 0.57
C ALA A 96 5.30 6.25 1.51
N ALA A 97 3.99 6.49 1.38
CA ALA A 97 2.98 5.74 2.13
C ALA A 97 2.85 4.29 1.62
N SER A 98 3.04 4.03 0.33
CA SER A 98 3.08 2.68 -0.26
C SER A 98 4.25 1.81 0.28
N MET A 99 5.23 2.41 0.97
CA MET A 99 6.31 1.67 1.65
C MET A 99 5.86 1.07 2.99
N LEU A 100 4.76 1.56 3.57
CA LEU A 100 4.34 1.18 4.92
C LEU A 100 3.81 -0.26 5.06
N PRO A 101 3.02 -0.82 4.11
CA PRO A 101 2.48 -2.16 4.31
C PRO A 101 3.55 -3.24 4.46
N PRO A 102 4.62 -3.29 3.64
CA PRO A 102 5.72 -4.24 3.88
C PRO A 102 6.45 -3.99 5.22
N ILE A 103 6.63 -2.72 5.62
CA ILE A 103 7.25 -2.35 6.91
C ILE A 103 6.43 -2.89 8.09
N ILE A 104 5.11 -2.73 8.03
CA ILE A 104 4.18 -3.16 9.08
C ILE A 104 4.05 -4.70 9.11
N LEU A 105 4.10 -5.34 7.95
CA LEU A 105 4.10 -6.80 7.83
C LEU A 105 5.37 -7.40 8.45
N ASN A 106 6.52 -6.72 8.26
CA ASN A 106 7.81 -7.03 8.88
C ASN A 106 8.29 -8.47 8.64
N PRO A 107 8.41 -8.92 7.37
CA PRO A 107 8.83 -10.28 7.05
C PRO A 107 10.25 -10.58 7.54
N LYS A 108 10.48 -11.84 7.87
CA LYS A 108 11.77 -12.46 8.22
C LYS A 108 12.28 -13.29 7.05
N GLN A 109 13.58 -13.61 7.11
CA GLN A 109 14.29 -14.27 6.03
C GLN A 109 13.72 -15.66 5.69
N GLU A 110 13.04 -16.34 6.63
CA GLU A 110 12.50 -17.69 6.44
C GLU A 110 10.99 -17.73 6.21
N ASP A 111 10.31 -16.57 6.26
CA ASP A 111 8.84 -16.54 6.17
C ASP A 111 8.37 -16.98 4.78
N PHE A 112 7.23 -17.68 4.74
CA PHE A 112 6.49 -17.91 3.51
C PHE A 112 5.39 -16.87 3.36
N VAL A 113 5.58 -15.97 2.39
CA VAL A 113 4.76 -14.75 2.23
C VAL A 113 3.89 -14.83 0.98
N LEU A 114 2.62 -14.45 1.08
CA LEU A 114 1.75 -14.20 -0.07
C LEU A 114 1.56 -12.71 -0.28
N ASP A 115 1.94 -12.19 -1.44
CA ASP A 115 1.49 -10.88 -1.95
C ASP A 115 0.32 -11.12 -2.92
N MET A 116 -0.91 -10.95 -2.43
CA MET A 116 -2.12 -11.44 -3.11
C MET A 116 -2.53 -10.62 -4.34
N ALA A 117 -2.11 -9.35 -4.39
CA ALA A 117 -2.39 -8.40 -5.48
C ALA A 117 -1.11 -7.60 -5.81
N ALA A 118 -0.09 -8.35 -6.22
CA ALA A 118 1.31 -7.94 -6.24
C ALA A 118 1.67 -6.91 -7.31
N ALA A 119 0.99 -6.90 -8.46
CA ALA A 119 1.44 -6.06 -9.56
C ALA A 119 1.27 -4.56 -9.22
N PRO A 120 2.16 -3.68 -9.69
CA PRO A 120 3.30 -3.93 -10.56
C PRO A 120 4.58 -4.40 -9.83
N GLY A 121 4.53 -4.76 -8.54
CA GLY A 121 5.67 -5.38 -7.83
C GLY A 121 6.41 -4.47 -6.86
N SER A 122 5.96 -3.22 -6.65
CA SER A 122 6.66 -2.28 -5.75
C SER A 122 6.75 -2.79 -4.31
N LYS A 123 5.67 -3.39 -3.79
CA LYS A 123 5.62 -3.96 -2.45
C LYS A 123 6.30 -5.33 -2.40
N THR A 124 6.11 -6.17 -3.42
CA THR A 124 6.79 -7.46 -3.56
C THR A 124 8.31 -7.33 -3.54
N THR A 125 8.87 -6.41 -4.33
CA THR A 125 10.31 -6.14 -4.34
C THR A 125 10.81 -5.57 -3.00
N GLN A 126 9.96 -4.85 -2.26
CA GLN A 126 10.28 -4.39 -0.91
C GLN A 126 10.31 -5.56 0.08
N LEU A 127 9.34 -6.48 0.00
CA LEU A 127 9.30 -7.69 0.80
C LEU A 127 10.57 -8.52 0.56
N ALA A 128 10.92 -8.76 -0.72
CA ALA A 128 12.14 -9.47 -1.09
C ALA A 128 13.40 -8.80 -0.52
N GLN A 129 13.47 -7.46 -0.59
CA GLN A 129 14.56 -6.68 -0.02
C GLN A 129 14.64 -6.82 1.52
N MET A 130 13.51 -6.84 2.21
CA MET A 130 13.45 -7.00 3.66
C MET A 130 13.79 -8.44 4.10
N MET A 131 13.49 -9.41 3.24
CA MET A 131 13.83 -10.83 3.43
C MET A 131 15.24 -11.17 2.95
N ASP A 132 16.03 -10.20 2.49
CA ASP A 132 17.38 -10.41 1.97
C ASP A 132 17.44 -11.48 0.86
N ASN A 133 16.40 -11.51 0.00
CA ASN A 133 16.24 -12.52 -1.04
C ASN A 133 16.24 -13.99 -0.53
N LYS A 134 15.81 -14.23 0.72
CA LYS A 134 15.65 -15.57 1.31
C LYS A 134 14.17 -15.91 1.55
N GLY A 135 13.89 -17.15 1.92
CA GLY A 135 12.52 -17.62 2.14
C GLY A 135 11.76 -17.72 0.83
N CYS A 136 10.45 -17.50 0.85
CA CYS A 136 9.65 -17.55 -0.38
C CYS A 136 8.52 -16.53 -0.37
N ILE A 137 8.33 -15.85 -1.50
CA ILE A 137 7.22 -14.95 -1.76
C ILE A 137 6.40 -15.51 -2.91
N VAL A 138 5.10 -15.71 -2.73
CA VAL A 138 4.15 -15.91 -3.84
C VAL A 138 3.59 -14.55 -4.21
N ALA A 139 3.96 -14.04 -5.38
CA ALA A 139 3.49 -12.78 -5.93
C ALA A 139 2.37 -13.04 -6.95
N ASN A 140 1.13 -12.81 -6.53
CA ASN A 140 -0.06 -13.08 -7.34
C ASN A 140 -0.67 -11.79 -7.90
N ASP A 141 -1.08 -11.79 -9.17
CA ASP A 141 -2.02 -10.80 -9.69
C ASP A 141 -2.95 -11.45 -10.71
N LYS A 142 -4.24 -11.07 -10.71
CA LYS A 142 -5.21 -11.65 -11.65
C LYS A 142 -5.06 -11.11 -13.07
N ASP A 143 -4.48 -9.92 -13.23
CA ASP A 143 -4.38 -9.22 -14.50
C ASP A 143 -3.12 -9.62 -15.27
N THR A 144 -3.31 -10.36 -16.37
CA THR A 144 -2.23 -10.81 -17.25
C THR A 144 -1.39 -9.66 -17.80
N SER A 145 -2.00 -8.49 -18.05
CA SER A 145 -1.27 -7.32 -18.57
C SER A 145 -0.32 -6.74 -17.52
N ARG A 146 -0.72 -6.77 -16.24
CA ARG A 146 0.06 -6.24 -15.12
C ARG A 146 1.15 -7.20 -14.64
N ILE A 147 1.00 -8.51 -14.88
CA ILE A 147 2.05 -9.50 -14.61
C ILE A 147 3.35 -9.21 -15.37
N LYS A 148 3.26 -8.66 -16.59
CA LYS A 148 4.47 -8.27 -17.35
C LYS A 148 5.29 -7.23 -16.59
N ALA A 149 4.61 -6.21 -16.05
CA ALA A 149 5.26 -5.18 -15.24
C ALA A 149 5.81 -5.75 -13.92
N LEU A 150 5.07 -6.66 -13.27
CA LEU A 150 5.54 -7.38 -12.08
C LEU A 150 6.85 -8.11 -12.35
N ARG A 151 6.89 -8.98 -13.38
CA ARG A 151 8.09 -9.74 -13.75
C ARG A 151 9.27 -8.84 -14.07
N PHE A 152 9.06 -7.83 -14.94
CA PHE A 152 10.09 -6.86 -15.27
C PHE A 152 10.69 -6.20 -14.03
N ASN A 153 9.85 -5.76 -13.09
CA ASN A 153 10.32 -5.11 -11.87
C ASN A 153 11.06 -6.06 -10.92
N LEU A 154 10.63 -7.33 -10.83
CA LEU A 154 11.35 -8.35 -10.07
C LEU A 154 12.73 -8.62 -10.67
N ASP A 155 12.81 -8.76 -12.00
CA ASP A 155 14.06 -9.03 -12.72
C ASP A 155 15.05 -7.87 -12.58
N VAL A 156 14.60 -6.64 -12.83
CA VAL A 156 15.43 -5.43 -12.67
C VAL A 156 15.91 -5.29 -11.23
N CYS A 157 15.05 -5.54 -10.24
CA CYS A 157 15.43 -5.48 -8.83
C CYS A 157 16.31 -6.66 -8.37
N GLY A 158 16.50 -7.69 -9.20
CA GLY A 158 17.26 -8.89 -8.86
C GLY A 158 16.61 -9.75 -7.79
N VAL A 159 15.29 -9.80 -7.77
CA VAL A 159 14.54 -10.62 -6.84
C VAL A 159 14.58 -12.08 -7.29
N VAL A 160 15.02 -12.98 -6.41
CA VAL A 160 15.21 -14.42 -6.74
C VAL A 160 14.35 -15.38 -5.92
N ASN A 161 13.78 -14.91 -4.81
CA ASN A 161 12.99 -15.73 -3.87
C ASN A 161 11.47 -15.67 -4.13
N THR A 162 11.05 -15.33 -5.35
CA THR A 162 9.64 -15.04 -5.67
C THR A 162 9.08 -15.96 -6.75
N ILE A 163 7.91 -16.55 -6.46
CA ILE A 163 7.07 -17.29 -7.41
C ILE A 163 5.99 -16.33 -7.92
N VAL A 164 5.91 -16.12 -9.24
CA VAL A 164 4.85 -15.30 -9.84
C VAL A 164 3.68 -16.18 -10.28
N SER A 165 2.49 -15.94 -9.72
CA SER A 165 1.25 -16.66 -10.07
C SER A 165 0.21 -15.73 -10.70
N ARG A 166 -0.71 -16.33 -11.47
CA ARG A 166 -1.89 -15.64 -12.03
C ARG A 166 -3.16 -16.35 -11.63
N MET A 167 -3.72 -15.95 -10.49
CA MET A 167 -4.98 -16.49 -9.97
C MET A 167 -5.88 -15.35 -9.51
N ASP A 168 -7.19 -15.60 -9.48
CA ASP A 168 -8.08 -14.78 -8.65
C ASP A 168 -7.70 -15.03 -7.18
N GLY A 169 -7.39 -13.96 -6.45
CA GLY A 169 -6.91 -14.00 -5.07
C GLY A 169 -7.85 -14.76 -4.13
N ILE A 170 -9.15 -14.84 -4.46
CA ILE A 170 -10.13 -15.61 -3.67
C ILE A 170 -9.79 -17.11 -3.64
N TRP A 171 -9.14 -17.65 -4.67
CA TRP A 171 -8.78 -19.08 -4.72
C TRP A 171 -7.73 -19.49 -3.70
N PHE A 172 -6.99 -18.55 -3.10
CA PHE A 172 -5.99 -18.89 -2.08
C PHE A 172 -6.62 -19.47 -0.80
N LYS A 173 -7.92 -19.33 -0.58
CA LYS A 173 -8.64 -20.01 0.51
C LYS A 173 -8.52 -21.54 0.46
N GLU A 174 -8.29 -22.11 -0.73
CA GLU A 174 -8.09 -23.56 -0.91
C GLU A 174 -6.72 -24.01 -0.37
N LEU A 175 -5.76 -23.09 -0.30
CA LEU A 175 -4.44 -23.29 0.30
C LEU A 175 -4.49 -22.95 1.79
N LYS A 176 -5.30 -23.68 2.56
CA LYS A 176 -5.50 -23.44 3.99
C LYS A 176 -4.18 -23.54 4.77
N GLU A 177 -3.96 -22.56 5.64
CA GLU A 177 -2.87 -22.58 6.64
C GLU A 177 -1.47 -22.80 6.04
N ARG A 178 -1.18 -22.14 4.93
CA ARG A 178 0.08 -22.30 4.20
C ARG A 178 1.06 -21.17 4.43
N PHE A 179 0.59 -19.93 4.56
CA PHE A 179 1.46 -18.77 4.64
C PHE A 179 1.65 -18.30 6.08
N ASP A 180 2.87 -17.89 6.39
CA ASP A 180 3.20 -17.21 7.65
C ASP A 180 2.66 -15.77 7.62
N LEU A 181 2.76 -15.14 6.45
CA LEU A 181 2.41 -13.74 6.23
C LEU A 181 1.63 -13.57 4.92
N VAL A 182 0.62 -12.70 4.94
CA VAL A 182 -0.11 -12.27 3.76
C VAL A 182 -0.11 -10.75 3.69
N LEU A 183 0.28 -10.22 2.53
CA LEU A 183 0.05 -8.84 2.14
C LEU A 183 -1.15 -8.79 1.18
N LEU A 184 -2.19 -8.06 1.56
CA LEU A 184 -3.33 -7.75 0.71
C LEU A 184 -3.39 -6.23 0.50
N ASP A 185 -2.64 -5.74 -0.48
CA ASP A 185 -2.80 -4.38 -1.00
C ASP A 185 -3.96 -4.38 -2.01
N ALA A 186 -5.17 -4.19 -1.49
CA ALA A 186 -6.36 -4.59 -2.20
C ALA A 186 -6.68 -3.64 -3.38
N PRO A 187 -7.23 -4.18 -4.50
CA PRO A 187 -7.78 -3.34 -5.56
C PRO A 187 -8.90 -2.47 -4.98
N CYS A 188 -8.76 -1.15 -5.09
CA CYS A 188 -9.65 -0.18 -4.47
C CYS A 188 -10.00 0.98 -5.40
N SER A 189 -10.93 1.83 -4.98
CA SER A 189 -11.40 2.98 -5.77
C SER A 189 -10.30 4.02 -6.03
N GLY A 190 -9.20 3.97 -5.28
CA GLY A 190 -8.01 4.79 -5.51
C GLY A 190 -8.19 6.27 -5.18
N GLU A 191 -9.13 6.63 -4.31
CA GLU A 191 -9.39 8.03 -3.93
C GLU A 191 -8.14 8.73 -3.40
N GLY A 192 -7.21 7.99 -2.79
CA GLY A 192 -5.93 8.50 -2.30
C GLY A 192 -4.90 8.80 -3.40
N VAL A 193 -5.09 8.33 -4.62
CA VAL A 193 -4.17 8.53 -5.76
C VAL A 193 -4.50 9.76 -6.60
N ILE A 194 -5.51 10.54 -6.23
CA ILE A 194 -5.94 11.78 -6.91
C ILE A 194 -4.77 12.71 -7.22
N ARG A 195 -3.82 12.85 -6.28
CA ARG A 195 -2.62 13.69 -6.41
C ARG A 195 -1.62 13.20 -7.46
N LYS A 196 -1.71 11.93 -7.85
CA LYS A 196 -0.86 11.28 -8.87
C LYS A 196 -1.56 11.18 -10.21
N SER A 197 -2.84 10.83 -10.23
CA SER A 197 -3.62 10.74 -11.46
C SER A 197 -5.07 11.16 -11.23
N TRP A 198 -5.43 12.26 -11.84
CA TRP A 198 -6.77 12.84 -11.79
C TRP A 198 -7.82 12.00 -12.50
N ASN A 199 -7.40 11.12 -13.41
CA ASN A 199 -8.29 10.22 -14.14
C ASN A 199 -9.08 9.28 -13.22
N VAL A 200 -8.61 9.05 -11.98
CA VAL A 200 -9.34 8.27 -10.98
C VAL A 200 -10.73 8.85 -10.70
N LEU A 201 -10.87 10.17 -10.75
CA LEU A 201 -12.14 10.86 -10.50
C LEU A 201 -13.18 10.63 -11.61
N SER A 202 -12.75 10.32 -12.83
CA SER A 202 -13.66 10.06 -13.96
C SER A 202 -14.48 8.78 -13.78
N ARG A 203 -13.96 7.83 -13.01
CA ARG A 203 -14.60 6.53 -12.74
C ARG A 203 -15.20 6.45 -11.34
N TRP A 204 -14.99 7.49 -10.53
CA TRP A 204 -15.39 7.53 -9.14
C TRP A 204 -16.91 7.53 -9.00
N SER A 205 -17.45 6.61 -8.20
CA SER A 205 -18.85 6.59 -7.79
C SER A 205 -19.03 5.77 -6.52
N VAL A 206 -20.10 6.06 -5.76
CA VAL A 206 -20.48 5.26 -4.57
C VAL A 206 -20.73 3.79 -4.96
N ASN A 207 -21.31 3.55 -6.14
CA ASN A 207 -21.51 2.19 -6.64
C ASN A 207 -20.17 1.45 -6.87
N MET A 208 -19.16 2.14 -7.42
CA MET A 208 -17.82 1.57 -7.57
C MET A 208 -17.20 1.23 -6.22
N ILE A 209 -17.29 2.14 -5.23
CA ILE A 209 -16.81 1.92 -3.86
C ILE A 209 -17.44 0.65 -3.27
N ASN A 210 -18.77 0.52 -3.36
CA ASN A 210 -19.49 -0.64 -2.83
C ASN A 210 -19.11 -1.95 -3.54
N ASN A 211 -18.97 -1.93 -4.86
CA ASN A 211 -18.55 -3.11 -5.63
C ASN A 211 -17.14 -3.57 -5.24
N LEU A 212 -16.20 -2.62 -5.08
CA LEU A 212 -14.84 -2.91 -4.68
C LEU A 212 -14.76 -3.40 -3.23
N ALA A 213 -15.54 -2.81 -2.32
CA ALA A 213 -15.69 -3.31 -0.95
C ALA A 213 -16.21 -4.76 -0.93
N GLY A 214 -17.14 -5.13 -1.82
CA GLY A 214 -17.61 -6.51 -1.99
C GLY A 214 -16.49 -7.46 -2.40
N LEU A 215 -15.69 -7.08 -3.40
CA LEU A 215 -14.52 -7.85 -3.83
C LEU A 215 -13.47 -7.98 -2.71
N GLN A 216 -13.17 -6.89 -2.02
CA GLN A 216 -12.20 -6.84 -0.92
C GLN A 216 -12.61 -7.76 0.24
N LYS A 217 -13.91 -7.87 0.55
CA LYS A 217 -14.44 -8.82 1.54
C LYS A 217 -14.18 -10.28 1.14
N GLY A 218 -14.27 -10.61 -0.14
CA GLY A 218 -13.89 -11.93 -0.65
C GLY A 218 -12.39 -12.20 -0.48
N LEU A 219 -11.56 -11.23 -0.88
CA LEU A 219 -10.11 -11.33 -0.82
C LEU A 219 -9.57 -11.43 0.62
N ILE A 220 -10.08 -10.60 1.55
CA ILE A 220 -9.65 -10.64 2.95
C ILE A 220 -10.02 -11.96 3.61
N GLY A 221 -11.17 -12.54 3.25
CA GLY A 221 -11.56 -13.87 3.73
C GLY A 221 -10.57 -14.94 3.30
N ALA A 222 -10.21 -14.97 2.01
CA ALA A 222 -9.22 -15.91 1.49
C ALA A 222 -7.82 -15.69 2.11
N ALA A 223 -7.45 -14.42 2.33
CA ALA A 223 -6.19 -14.06 2.97
C ALA A 223 -6.10 -14.57 4.42
N ILE A 224 -7.21 -14.55 5.17
CA ILE A 224 -7.24 -15.08 6.55
C ILE A 224 -7.24 -16.61 6.55
N GLU A 225 -8.00 -17.26 5.67
CA GLU A 225 -8.08 -18.73 5.60
C GLU A 225 -6.74 -19.38 5.22
N THR A 226 -5.95 -18.72 4.38
CA THR A 226 -4.65 -19.22 3.92
C THR A 226 -3.51 -19.01 4.95
N LEU A 227 -3.73 -18.18 5.97
CA LEU A 227 -2.75 -17.96 7.04
C LEU A 227 -2.68 -19.17 7.98
N LYS A 228 -1.46 -19.53 8.38
CA LYS A 228 -1.23 -20.43 9.52
C LYS A 228 -1.79 -19.81 10.82
N PRO A 229 -2.14 -20.62 11.83
CA PRO A 229 -2.32 -20.11 13.20
C PRO A 229 -1.12 -19.28 13.63
N GLY A 230 -1.36 -18.13 14.25
CA GLY A 230 -0.32 -17.14 14.59
C GLY A 230 0.15 -16.26 13.41
N GLY A 231 -0.29 -16.52 12.17
CA GLY A 231 0.10 -15.78 10.98
C GLY A 231 -0.45 -14.34 10.93
N VAL A 232 0.16 -13.50 10.09
CA VAL A 232 -0.20 -12.07 9.94
C VAL A 232 -0.75 -11.75 8.57
N LEU A 233 -1.86 -11.04 8.55
CA LEU A 233 -2.32 -10.28 7.39
C LEU A 233 -2.01 -8.80 7.60
N VAL A 234 -1.43 -8.16 6.58
CA VAL A 234 -1.54 -6.71 6.40
C VAL A 234 -2.49 -6.43 5.25
N TYR A 235 -3.64 -5.85 5.58
CA TYR A 235 -4.59 -5.30 4.63
C TYR A 235 -4.28 -3.83 4.39
N SER A 236 -4.22 -3.40 3.14
CA SER A 236 -4.07 -1.99 2.81
C SER A 236 -4.84 -1.55 1.58
N THR A 237 -5.17 -0.26 1.53
CA THR A 237 -5.76 0.40 0.36
C THR A 237 -5.16 1.79 0.17
N CYS A 238 -5.22 2.31 -1.06
CA CYS A 238 -4.95 3.71 -1.37
C CYS A 238 -6.25 4.51 -1.52
N THR A 239 -7.26 4.19 -0.68
CA THR A 239 -8.56 4.86 -0.69
C THR A 239 -8.96 5.37 0.68
N LEU A 240 -9.89 6.33 0.71
CA LEU A 240 -10.36 6.95 1.95
C LEU A 240 -11.75 6.45 2.37
N ALA A 241 -12.49 5.81 1.45
CA ALA A 241 -13.81 5.25 1.65
C ALA A 241 -13.86 4.26 2.83
N PRO A 242 -14.66 4.55 3.87
CA PRO A 242 -14.82 3.64 5.00
C PRO A 242 -15.36 2.26 4.63
N GLU A 243 -16.14 2.13 3.57
CA GLU A 243 -16.69 0.84 3.10
C GLU A 243 -15.59 -0.12 2.64
N GLU A 244 -14.55 0.42 2.00
CA GLU A 244 -13.37 -0.31 1.52
C GLU A 244 -12.32 -0.49 2.63
N ASN A 245 -12.45 0.24 3.74
CA ASN A 245 -11.48 0.27 4.83
C ASN A 245 -12.04 -0.46 6.05
N GLU A 246 -12.58 0.26 7.04
CA GLU A 246 -13.14 -0.30 8.27
C GLU A 246 -14.31 -1.23 7.99
N GLY A 247 -15.09 -1.00 6.94
CA GLY A 247 -16.18 -1.88 6.53
C GLY A 247 -15.71 -3.27 6.07
N VAL A 248 -14.50 -3.40 5.53
CA VAL A 248 -13.89 -4.68 5.18
C VAL A 248 -13.31 -5.37 6.42
N ILE A 249 -12.68 -4.61 7.32
CA ILE A 249 -12.15 -5.15 8.59
C ILE A 249 -13.28 -5.59 9.53
N ASP A 250 -14.35 -4.81 9.65
CA ASP A 250 -15.56 -5.14 10.40
C ASP A 250 -16.20 -6.44 9.87
N PHE A 251 -16.26 -6.60 8.55
CA PHE A 251 -16.73 -7.86 7.95
C PHE A 251 -15.85 -9.05 8.36
N ALA A 252 -14.53 -8.91 8.29
CA ALA A 252 -13.61 -9.97 8.70
C ALA A 252 -13.79 -10.34 10.18
N LEU A 253 -13.86 -9.34 11.06
CA LEU A 253 -14.05 -9.54 12.51
C LEU A 253 -15.39 -10.18 12.88
N LYS A 254 -16.43 -10.00 12.05
CA LYS A 254 -17.73 -10.67 12.22
C LYS A 254 -17.73 -12.09 11.67
N LYS A 255 -16.92 -12.36 10.65
CA LYS A 255 -16.87 -13.66 9.97
C LYS A 255 -15.93 -14.65 10.68
N PHE A 256 -14.84 -14.17 11.26
CA PHE A 256 -13.82 -14.99 11.90
C PHE A 256 -13.70 -14.63 13.38
N ASP A 257 -13.87 -15.61 14.25
CA ASP A 257 -13.74 -15.50 15.71
C ASP A 257 -12.28 -15.63 16.18
N ASN A 258 -11.42 -16.23 15.36
CA ASN A 258 -10.00 -16.47 15.62
C ASN A 258 -9.08 -15.40 15.01
N ILE A 259 -9.51 -14.14 14.95
CA ILE A 259 -8.65 -13.04 14.51
C ILE A 259 -8.69 -11.86 15.48
N LYS A 260 -7.64 -11.05 15.48
CA LYS A 260 -7.60 -9.75 16.18
C LYS A 260 -6.88 -8.68 15.36
N VAL A 261 -7.25 -7.42 15.56
CA VAL A 261 -6.51 -6.28 14.98
C VAL A 261 -5.37 -5.91 15.93
N GLU A 262 -4.15 -5.86 15.40
CA GLU A 262 -2.98 -5.39 16.12
C GLU A 262 -2.79 -3.88 15.88
N LYS A 263 -2.72 -3.09 16.96
CA LYS A 263 -2.38 -1.68 16.87
C LYS A 263 -0.90 -1.55 16.56
N VAL A 264 -0.56 -0.80 15.51
CA VAL A 264 0.83 -0.58 15.09
C VAL A 264 1.13 0.92 15.10
N SER A 265 2.28 1.29 15.67
CA SER A 265 2.86 2.61 15.54
C SER A 265 4.08 2.54 14.63
N VAL A 266 4.28 3.59 13.83
CA VAL A 266 5.44 3.73 12.96
C VAL A 266 6.09 5.08 13.28
N GLU A 267 7.37 5.04 13.67
CA GLU A 267 8.11 6.22 14.06
C GLU A 267 8.20 7.24 12.90
N GLY A 268 8.03 8.52 13.22
CA GLY A 268 8.11 9.62 12.25
C GLY A 268 6.91 9.72 11.29
N LEU A 269 5.90 8.86 11.42
CA LEU A 269 4.65 8.93 10.65
C LEU A 269 3.53 9.56 11.50
N LYS A 270 2.84 10.58 10.96
CA LYS A 270 1.57 11.06 11.52
C LYS A 270 0.42 10.23 10.95
N TRP A 271 -0.46 9.73 11.80
CA TRP A 271 -1.59 8.92 11.37
C TRP A 271 -2.75 9.07 12.34
N ARG A 272 -3.93 8.62 11.91
CA ARG A 272 -5.19 8.70 12.67
C ARG A 272 -5.75 7.30 12.84
N ASN A 273 -6.48 7.07 13.92
CA ASN A 273 -7.20 5.81 14.14
C ASN A 273 -8.25 5.59 13.04
N GLY A 274 -8.62 4.33 12.82
CA GLY A 274 -9.80 3.99 12.04
C GLY A 274 -11.08 4.57 12.66
N ILE A 275 -12.10 4.77 11.82
CA ILE A 275 -13.39 5.32 12.24
C ILE A 275 -14.33 4.19 12.68
N GLU A 276 -15.07 4.40 13.77
CA GLU A 276 -15.96 3.39 14.35
C GLU A 276 -17.41 3.49 13.83
N GLU A 277 -17.75 4.58 13.15
CA GLU A 277 -19.08 4.78 12.57
C GLU A 277 -18.98 5.47 11.20
N TRP A 278 -19.82 5.03 10.27
CA TRP A 278 -19.96 5.66 8.97
C TRP A 278 -21.40 5.57 8.45
N GLU A 279 -21.99 6.71 8.06
CA GLU A 279 -23.35 6.79 7.50
C GLU A 279 -24.41 6.03 8.32
N GLY A 280 -24.36 6.14 9.65
CA GLY A 280 -25.30 5.48 10.58
C GLY A 280 -25.02 4.00 10.83
N LYS A 281 -23.92 3.45 10.29
CA LYS A 281 -23.46 2.10 10.55
C LYS A 281 -22.28 2.10 11.52
N SER A 282 -22.45 1.46 12.68
CA SER A 282 -21.36 1.18 13.62
C SER A 282 -20.53 -0.03 13.18
N PHE A 283 -19.22 0.09 13.34
CA PHE A 283 -18.24 -0.97 13.12
C PHE A 283 -17.77 -1.56 14.46
N ASN A 284 -17.16 -2.75 14.41
CA ASN A 284 -16.49 -3.35 15.57
C ASN A 284 -15.43 -2.39 16.14
N SER A 285 -15.37 -2.20 17.46
CA SER A 285 -14.46 -1.26 18.11
C SER A 285 -12.96 -1.57 17.91
N GLU A 286 -12.61 -2.79 17.49
CA GLU A 286 -11.24 -3.14 17.07
C GLU A 286 -10.78 -2.34 15.85
N VAL A 287 -11.68 -1.83 15.01
CA VAL A 287 -11.30 -1.03 13.83
C VAL A 287 -10.56 0.25 14.21
N LYS A 288 -10.72 0.78 15.43
CA LYS A 288 -9.96 1.94 15.91
C LYS A 288 -8.46 1.71 16.00
N LYS A 289 -8.02 0.45 16.01
CA LYS A 289 -6.60 0.07 16.00
C LYS A 289 -5.97 0.17 14.60
N THR A 290 -6.79 0.33 13.57
CA THR A 290 -6.32 0.51 12.19
C THR A 290 -5.76 1.92 11.97
N MET A 291 -4.99 2.07 10.89
CA MET A 291 -4.23 3.28 10.59
C MET A 291 -4.78 3.97 9.34
N ARG A 292 -5.23 5.21 9.50
CA ARG A 292 -5.55 6.13 8.41
C ARG A 292 -4.43 7.15 8.22
N ILE A 293 -4.05 7.34 6.97
CA ILE A 293 -3.07 8.34 6.56
C ILE A 293 -3.78 9.29 5.63
N TRP A 294 -3.91 10.54 6.06
CA TRP A 294 -4.48 11.59 5.23
C TRP A 294 -3.38 12.36 4.52
N PRO A 295 -3.63 12.87 3.29
CA PRO A 295 -2.63 13.60 2.52
C PRO A 295 -1.99 14.77 3.28
N GLN A 296 -2.79 15.50 4.06
CA GLN A 296 -2.33 16.66 4.82
C GLN A 296 -1.45 16.32 6.04
N ASP A 297 -1.45 15.07 6.49
CA ASP A 297 -0.74 14.70 7.71
C ASP A 297 0.77 14.51 7.45
N ASN A 298 1.15 13.99 6.26
CA ASN A 298 2.56 13.71 5.92
C ASN A 298 3.00 14.20 4.54
N ASP A 299 2.12 14.89 3.80
CA ASP A 299 2.33 15.23 2.39
C ASP A 299 2.55 13.99 1.50
N THR A 300 1.75 12.94 1.73
CA THR A 300 1.77 11.66 1.00
C THR A 300 0.45 11.44 0.24
N GLN A 301 0.31 10.28 -0.41
CA GLN A 301 -1.02 9.80 -0.77
C GLN A 301 -1.84 9.47 0.47
N ALA A 302 -3.16 9.42 0.28
CA ALA A 302 -4.02 8.86 1.30
C ALA A 302 -3.88 7.33 1.31
N PHE A 303 -3.92 6.75 2.50
CA PHE A 303 -3.70 5.32 2.66
C PHE A 303 -4.41 4.79 3.90
N PHE A 304 -4.80 3.52 3.86
CA PHE A 304 -5.36 2.79 5.01
C PHE A 304 -4.60 1.50 5.21
N ILE A 305 -4.32 1.15 6.47
CA ILE A 305 -3.59 -0.07 6.82
C ILE A 305 -4.21 -0.72 8.07
N ALA A 306 -4.45 -2.01 8.00
CA ALA A 306 -4.83 -2.84 9.13
C ALA A 306 -3.90 -4.05 9.24
N LYS A 307 -3.33 -4.27 10.42
CA LYS A 307 -2.58 -5.48 10.76
C LYS A 307 -3.49 -6.42 11.53
N VAL A 308 -3.70 -7.62 10.99
CA VAL A 308 -4.60 -8.63 11.54
C VAL A 308 -3.78 -9.88 11.86
N ARG A 309 -3.96 -10.40 13.06
CA ARG A 309 -3.34 -11.66 13.53
C ARG A 309 -4.39 -12.75 13.51
N LYS A 310 -4.08 -13.91 12.91
CA LYS A 310 -4.84 -15.15 13.12
C LYS A 310 -4.37 -15.78 14.43
N LEU A 311 -5.30 -16.07 15.33
CA LEU A 311 -5.06 -16.64 16.66
C LEU A 311 -4.81 -18.14 16.58
#